data_AF-A0A2D9Z9B7-F1
#
_entry.id   AF-A0A2D9Z9B7-F1
#
_cell.length_a   1.000
_cell.length_b   1.000
_cell.length_c   1.000
_cell.angle_alpha   90.00
_cell.angle_beta   90.00
_cell.angle_gamma   90.00
#
_symmetry.space_group_name_H-M   'P 1'
#
loop_
_entity.id
_entity.type
_entity.pdbx_description
1 polymer ?
#
loop_
_entity_poly.entity_id
_entity_poly.type
_entity_poly.pdbx_seq_one_letter_code
_entity_poly.pdbx_strand_id
1 'polypeptide(L)'
;MFHVYFDQHDKRDDKFIQGREAATGMHCANDRSRWASVAALVHYHTFSIDDIDPRRGKEGNWGTIDKVYHADREGVERFYSSKPPLYSIILAAQYWLLHESTGLNIFESPRLTIKILTFVNQVLLFAAILLLLARFAQERLKNSPHFYLFLIAIGFGTFLSTFAVSLNNHVPAALFTLLAIIQCHHVSKNNDTPWYRFSLIGLYTAMTVTFELPALAFLCLVGLWSLTIDFRRTVLYGVPPILFVGAIYLGATVIAHGSWRPPYAHRSDGTVLEVLDLQAGDTLVSGVLPDNLDLFSETMPGMGDFRVEEHPQPGRWRIYDYRNNVRYALVRNDTTYEIRAWDNWYDYEVNGRKSYWLPGQASGVDLGEPSRLNYLLHIMIGHHGFWSLTPIWLFSLCAAIVLCLQTDKFWQPLARLTLALTLILIAFYVFRPIQDRNYGGVASGFRWMFWLIPLYSLLLIQALHSARRSVLIGTVFVLTLLVSIYSAHVAFLNPWQNPWPY
;
A
#
# COMPACT_ATOMS: atom_id res chain seq x y z
N MET A 1 -2.92 -23.12 15.78
CA MET A 1 -2.67 -23.22 17.24
C MET A 1 -2.36 -21.87 17.91
N PHE A 2 -2.19 -20.76 17.19
CA PHE A 2 -2.19 -19.42 17.80
C PHE A 2 -3.59 -18.83 17.69
N HIS A 3 -4.43 -19.21 18.65
CA HIS A 3 -5.79 -18.68 18.82
C HIS A 3 -5.74 -17.39 19.62
N VAL A 4 -6.63 -16.48 19.21
CA VAL A 4 -6.83 -15.17 19.77
C VAL A 4 -7.67 -15.32 21.04
N TYR A 5 -7.17 -14.80 22.17
CA TYR A 5 -8.05 -14.36 23.25
C TYR A 5 -8.67 -13.05 22.76
N PHE A 6 -9.90 -13.11 22.29
CA PHE A 6 -10.70 -11.92 22.09
C PHE A 6 -11.48 -11.67 23.36
N ASP A 7 -11.46 -10.44 23.86
CA ASP A 7 -12.23 -10.07 25.04
C ASP A 7 -13.66 -9.76 24.59
N GLN A 8 -14.63 -10.56 25.04
CA GLN A 8 -16.06 -10.37 24.75
C GLN A 8 -16.64 -9.11 25.41
N HIS A 9 -15.85 -8.42 26.23
CA HIS A 9 -16.22 -7.17 26.88
C HIS A 9 -15.48 -5.95 26.29
N ASP A 10 -14.58 -6.14 25.32
CA ASP A 10 -13.95 -5.03 24.59
C ASP A 10 -14.79 -4.63 23.37
N LYS A 11 -15.32 -3.40 23.39
CA LYS A 11 -16.13 -2.82 22.30
C LYS A 11 -15.42 -2.83 20.93
N ARG A 12 -14.09 -2.94 20.90
CA ARG A 12 -13.26 -3.02 19.67
C ARG A 12 -13.30 -4.42 19.07
N ASP A 13 -13.24 -5.45 19.92
CA ASP A 13 -13.35 -6.86 19.53
C ASP A 13 -14.79 -7.23 19.18
N ASP A 14 -15.77 -6.59 19.81
CA ASP A 14 -17.20 -6.82 19.53
C ASP A 14 -17.56 -6.60 18.06
N LYS A 15 -17.06 -5.56 17.37
CA LYS A 15 -17.31 -5.37 15.94
C LYS A 15 -16.61 -6.43 15.06
N PHE A 16 -15.44 -6.90 15.47
CA PHE A 16 -14.63 -7.90 14.75
C PHE A 16 -15.24 -9.31 14.88
N ILE A 17 -15.73 -9.64 16.07
CA ILE A 17 -16.46 -10.89 16.39
C ILE A 17 -17.87 -10.85 15.79
N GLN A 18 -18.63 -9.76 15.97
CA GLN A 18 -19.98 -9.61 15.40
C GLN A 18 -19.95 -9.52 13.87
N GLY A 19 -18.88 -8.97 13.29
CA GLY A 19 -18.64 -8.91 11.83
C GLY A 19 -18.17 -10.21 11.18
N ARG A 20 -17.95 -11.27 11.97
CA ARG A 20 -17.46 -12.59 11.54
C ARG A 20 -16.12 -12.55 10.79
N GLU A 21 -15.30 -11.53 11.01
CA GLU A 21 -14.00 -11.36 10.35
C GLU A 21 -12.99 -12.43 10.82
N ALA A 22 -13.12 -12.88 12.08
CA ALA A 22 -12.35 -13.99 12.65
C ALA A 22 -12.55 -15.34 11.93
N ALA A 23 -13.65 -15.52 11.20
CA ALA A 23 -13.95 -16.77 10.49
C ALA A 23 -13.07 -16.95 9.24
N THR A 24 -12.64 -15.86 8.59
CA THR A 24 -11.71 -15.93 7.45
C THR A 24 -10.26 -15.76 7.83
N GLY A 25 -9.97 -15.13 8.98
CA GLY A 25 -8.60 -14.76 9.36
C GLY A 25 -8.04 -13.57 8.58
N MET A 26 -8.88 -12.87 7.81
CA MET A 26 -8.59 -11.57 7.21
C MET A 26 -8.85 -10.47 8.25
N HIS A 27 -8.02 -9.42 8.26
CA HIS A 27 -8.06 -8.44 9.35
C HIS A 27 -8.68 -7.07 9.01
N CYS A 28 -8.85 -6.76 7.72
CA CYS A 28 -9.43 -5.47 7.31
C CYS A 28 -9.97 -5.50 5.88
N ALA A 29 -10.63 -4.42 5.45
CA ALA A 29 -11.12 -4.28 4.07
C ALA A 29 -10.00 -4.31 3.01
N ASN A 30 -8.82 -3.78 3.33
CA ASN A 30 -7.65 -3.77 2.46
C ASN A 30 -7.13 -5.18 2.17
N ASP A 31 -7.14 -6.03 3.20
CA ASP A 31 -6.81 -7.45 3.15
C ASP A 31 -7.87 -8.22 2.35
N ARG A 32 -9.16 -8.04 2.70
CA ARG A 32 -10.30 -8.63 1.97
C ARG A 32 -10.28 -8.35 0.48
N SER A 33 -9.92 -7.12 0.08
CA SER A 33 -9.86 -6.72 -1.33
C SER A 33 -8.86 -7.56 -2.15
N ARG A 34 -7.69 -7.88 -1.57
CA ARG A 34 -6.70 -8.74 -2.23
C ARG A 34 -7.19 -10.19 -2.29
N TRP A 35 -7.71 -10.72 -1.18
CA TRP A 35 -8.22 -12.09 -1.16
C TRP A 35 -9.42 -12.30 -2.07
N ALA A 36 -10.29 -11.30 -2.23
CA ALA A 36 -11.39 -11.38 -3.17
C ALA A 36 -10.88 -11.56 -4.61
N SER A 37 -9.82 -10.83 -4.98
CA SER A 37 -9.18 -11.00 -6.29
C SER A 37 -8.51 -12.37 -6.44
N VAL A 38 -7.83 -12.85 -5.40
CA VAL A 38 -7.20 -14.19 -5.38
C VAL A 38 -8.24 -15.28 -5.59
N ALA A 39 -9.36 -15.21 -4.88
CA ALA A 39 -10.43 -16.19 -4.99
C ALA A 39 -11.13 -16.12 -6.36
N ALA A 40 -11.36 -14.92 -6.89
CA ALA A 40 -11.91 -14.70 -8.22
C ALA A 40 -11.03 -15.31 -9.32
N LEU A 41 -9.71 -15.09 -9.25
CA LEU A 41 -8.76 -15.61 -10.23
C LEU A 41 -8.71 -17.14 -10.26
N VAL A 42 -8.75 -17.78 -9.09
CA VAL A 42 -8.65 -19.25 -8.99
C VAL A 42 -9.96 -19.96 -9.30
N HIS A 43 -11.09 -19.45 -8.81
CA HIS A 43 -12.39 -20.15 -8.94
C HIS A 43 -13.23 -19.71 -10.12
N TYR A 44 -13.04 -18.49 -10.62
CA TYR A 44 -13.88 -17.88 -11.66
C TYR A 44 -13.06 -17.39 -12.87
N HIS A 45 -11.74 -17.55 -12.84
CA HIS A 45 -10.83 -17.14 -13.92
C HIS A 45 -11.00 -15.68 -14.38
N THR A 46 -11.34 -14.80 -13.44
CA THR A 46 -11.61 -13.38 -13.70
C THR A 46 -11.01 -12.49 -12.60
N PHE A 47 -10.81 -11.21 -12.92
CA PHE A 47 -10.48 -10.18 -11.94
C PHE A 47 -11.73 -9.57 -11.28
N SER A 48 -12.93 -9.81 -11.84
CA SER A 48 -14.17 -9.35 -11.23
C SER A 48 -14.39 -10.06 -9.88
N ILE A 49 -14.80 -9.29 -8.89
CA ILE A 49 -15.13 -9.79 -7.55
C ILE A 49 -16.65 -9.85 -7.31
N ASP A 50 -17.47 -9.78 -8.35
CA ASP A 50 -18.94 -9.75 -8.25
C ASP A 50 -19.51 -10.96 -7.50
N ASP A 51 -18.94 -12.15 -7.71
CA ASP A 51 -19.37 -13.39 -7.04
C ASP A 51 -18.77 -13.58 -5.64
N ILE A 52 -17.77 -12.75 -5.29
CA ILE A 52 -17.00 -12.87 -4.05
C ILE A 52 -17.42 -11.82 -3.03
N ASP A 53 -17.46 -10.55 -3.42
CA ASP A 53 -17.75 -9.41 -2.56
C ASP A 53 -19.10 -9.51 -1.82
N PRO A 54 -20.18 -10.11 -2.37
CA PRO A 54 -21.45 -10.28 -1.65
C PRO A 54 -21.42 -11.39 -0.60
N ARG A 55 -20.42 -12.28 -0.59
CA ARG A 55 -20.42 -13.47 0.28
C ARG A 55 -20.33 -13.07 1.75
N ARG A 56 -21.39 -13.38 2.50
CA ARG A 56 -21.51 -13.24 3.95
C ARG A 56 -22.05 -14.56 4.49
N GLY A 57 -21.55 -15.03 5.63
CA GLY A 57 -22.06 -16.29 6.17
C GLY A 57 -21.30 -16.80 7.38
N LYS A 58 -21.45 -18.09 7.67
CA LYS A 58 -20.67 -18.78 8.70
C LYS A 58 -19.19 -18.82 8.33
N GLU A 59 -18.90 -18.96 7.04
CA GLU A 59 -17.56 -18.92 6.45
C GLU A 59 -17.00 -17.48 6.28
N GLY A 60 -17.58 -16.52 6.99
CA GLY A 60 -17.06 -15.17 7.15
C GLY A 60 -17.53 -14.13 6.13
N ASN A 61 -16.88 -12.97 6.15
CA ASN A 61 -17.23 -11.78 5.39
C ASN A 61 -16.15 -11.45 4.35
N TRP A 62 -16.53 -11.45 3.07
CA TRP A 62 -15.65 -11.15 1.93
C TRP A 62 -15.77 -9.72 1.40
N GLY A 63 -16.69 -8.93 1.94
CA GLY A 63 -17.01 -7.59 1.46
C GLY A 63 -15.92 -6.58 1.71
N THR A 64 -15.67 -5.72 0.74
CA THR A 64 -14.66 -4.67 0.89
C THR A 64 -15.16 -3.30 0.44
N ILE A 65 -14.72 -2.26 1.14
CA ILE A 65 -14.82 -0.87 0.69
C ILE A 65 -13.69 -0.51 -0.30
N ASP A 66 -12.61 -1.31 -0.33
CA ASP A 66 -11.44 -1.10 -1.17
C ASP A 66 -11.65 -1.71 -2.57
N LYS A 67 -12.72 -1.30 -3.25
CA LYS A 67 -13.10 -1.76 -4.59
C LYS A 67 -13.53 -0.61 -5.49
N VAL A 68 -13.48 -0.87 -6.79
CA VAL A 68 -13.87 0.04 -7.86
C VAL A 68 -14.94 -0.62 -8.75
N TYR A 69 -15.67 0.17 -9.51
CA TYR A 69 -16.69 -0.28 -10.45
C TYR A 69 -16.44 0.36 -11.82
N HIS A 70 -16.17 -0.46 -12.83
CA HIS A 70 -15.93 -0.01 -14.20
C HIS A 70 -16.25 -1.12 -15.20
N ALA A 71 -16.40 -0.74 -16.48
CA ALA A 71 -16.62 -1.65 -17.60
C ALA A 71 -15.41 -2.57 -17.86
N ASP A 72 -15.68 -3.81 -18.25
CA ASP A 72 -14.71 -4.72 -18.86
C ASP A 72 -14.48 -4.41 -20.36
N ARG A 73 -13.81 -5.30 -21.10
CA ARG A 73 -13.55 -5.12 -22.53
C ARG A 73 -14.80 -5.31 -23.39
N GLU A 74 -15.78 -6.02 -22.85
CA GLU A 74 -17.09 -6.28 -23.41
C GLU A 74 -18.11 -5.17 -23.07
N GLY A 75 -17.68 -4.14 -22.32
CA GLY A 75 -18.48 -3.03 -21.83
C GLY A 75 -19.22 -3.32 -20.51
N VAL A 76 -19.27 -4.58 -20.05
CA VAL A 76 -20.04 -4.97 -18.87
C VAL A 76 -19.38 -4.44 -17.61
N GLU A 77 -20.12 -3.64 -16.85
CA GLU A 77 -19.62 -3.07 -15.60
C GLU A 77 -19.58 -4.10 -14.48
N ARG A 78 -18.44 -4.15 -13.79
CA ARG A 78 -18.18 -5.13 -12.73
C ARG A 78 -17.41 -4.50 -11.58
N PHE A 79 -17.50 -5.14 -10.40
CA PHE A 79 -16.65 -4.79 -9.27
C PHE A 79 -15.27 -5.40 -9.40
N TYR A 80 -14.24 -4.60 -9.10
CA TYR A 80 -12.86 -5.04 -9.05
C TYR A 80 -12.17 -4.59 -7.77
N SER A 81 -11.11 -5.28 -7.37
CA SER A 81 -10.23 -4.78 -6.30
C SER A 81 -9.58 -3.46 -6.71
N SER A 82 -9.45 -2.55 -5.74
CA SER A 82 -8.69 -1.31 -5.92
C SER A 82 -7.17 -1.50 -5.82
N LYS A 83 -6.68 -2.71 -5.49
CA LYS A 83 -5.25 -2.98 -5.27
C LYS A 83 -4.56 -3.35 -6.59
N PRO A 84 -3.26 -3.03 -6.75
CA PRO A 84 -2.51 -3.50 -7.90
C PRO A 84 -2.63 -5.01 -8.09
N PRO A 85 -2.90 -5.49 -9.32
CA PRO A 85 -3.20 -6.90 -9.55
C PRO A 85 -1.99 -7.82 -9.40
N LEU A 86 -0.77 -7.32 -9.63
CA LEU A 86 0.44 -8.15 -9.63
C LEU A 86 0.60 -8.99 -8.35
N TYR A 87 0.39 -8.40 -7.18
CA TYR A 87 0.52 -9.16 -5.93
C TYR A 87 -0.60 -10.21 -5.79
N SER A 88 -1.83 -9.86 -6.17
CA SER A 88 -2.95 -10.81 -6.17
C SER A 88 -2.73 -11.97 -7.16
N ILE A 89 -2.09 -11.74 -8.31
CA ILE A 89 -1.73 -12.80 -9.27
C ILE A 89 -0.72 -13.77 -8.65
N ILE A 90 0.32 -13.26 -7.99
CA ILE A 90 1.32 -14.09 -7.30
C ILE A 90 0.66 -14.94 -6.22
N LEU A 91 -0.23 -14.33 -5.42
CA LEU A 91 -0.98 -15.03 -4.38
C LEU A 91 -1.96 -16.06 -4.95
N ALA A 92 -2.62 -15.75 -6.08
CA ALA A 92 -3.51 -16.67 -6.77
C ALA A 92 -2.78 -17.90 -7.30
N ALA A 93 -1.58 -17.74 -7.87
CA ALA A 93 -0.76 -18.87 -8.29
C ALA A 93 -0.38 -19.79 -7.12
N GLN A 94 -0.02 -19.20 -5.97
CA GLN A 94 0.28 -19.98 -4.75
C GLN A 94 -0.96 -20.67 -4.18
N TYR A 95 -2.12 -19.98 -4.18
CA TYR A 95 -3.38 -20.56 -3.73
C TYR A 95 -3.82 -21.70 -4.65
N TRP A 96 -3.74 -21.52 -5.97
CA TRP A 96 -4.04 -22.56 -6.95
C TRP A 96 -3.19 -23.81 -6.71
N LEU A 97 -1.86 -23.66 -6.54
CA LEU A 97 -0.99 -24.79 -6.22
C LEU A 97 -1.38 -25.49 -4.91
N LEU A 98 -1.71 -24.72 -3.87
CA LEU A 98 -2.18 -25.26 -2.60
C LEU A 98 -3.51 -26.02 -2.78
N HIS A 99 -4.45 -25.46 -3.53
CA HIS A 99 -5.76 -26.05 -3.80
C HIS A 99 -5.62 -27.37 -4.56
N GLU A 100 -4.89 -27.39 -5.66
CA GLU A 100 -4.69 -28.60 -6.48
C GLU A 100 -3.94 -29.71 -5.74
N SER A 101 -2.96 -29.35 -4.89
CA SER A 101 -2.13 -30.35 -4.20
C SER A 101 -2.76 -30.91 -2.93
N THR A 102 -3.69 -30.19 -2.29
CA THR A 102 -4.24 -30.58 -0.98
C THR A 102 -5.76 -30.71 -0.94
N GLY A 103 -6.46 -30.20 -1.96
CA GLY A 103 -7.91 -30.05 -1.94
C GLY A 103 -8.43 -28.91 -1.06
N LEU A 104 -7.56 -28.10 -0.42
CA LEU A 104 -7.98 -26.99 0.43
C LEU A 104 -8.74 -25.93 -0.37
N ASN A 105 -10.02 -25.73 -0.07
CA ASN A 105 -10.85 -24.70 -0.67
C ASN A 105 -10.95 -23.47 0.24
N ILE A 106 -10.59 -22.29 -0.28
CA ILE A 106 -10.63 -21.02 0.46
C ILE A 106 -12.04 -20.62 0.90
N PHE A 107 -13.10 -21.16 0.30
CA PHE A 107 -14.48 -20.88 0.71
C PHE A 107 -15.02 -21.84 1.76
N GLU A 108 -14.49 -23.06 1.83
CA GLU A 108 -14.90 -24.09 2.80
C GLU A 108 -14.03 -24.05 4.06
N SER A 109 -12.77 -23.63 3.93
CA SER A 109 -11.81 -23.50 5.02
C SER A 109 -10.99 -22.21 4.89
N PRO A 110 -11.65 -21.03 4.92
CA PRO A 110 -11.00 -19.75 4.65
C PRO A 110 -9.86 -19.48 5.63
N ARG A 111 -10.09 -19.62 6.94
CA ARG A 111 -9.06 -19.34 7.96
C ARG A 111 -7.79 -20.14 7.78
N LEU A 112 -7.90 -21.44 7.54
CA LEU A 112 -6.73 -22.31 7.37
C LEU A 112 -5.95 -21.91 6.11
N THR A 113 -6.65 -21.82 4.99
CA THR A 113 -6.08 -21.48 3.68
C THR A 113 -5.39 -20.12 3.69
N ILE A 114 -6.07 -19.08 4.19
CA ILE A 114 -5.55 -17.71 4.26
C ILE A 114 -4.37 -17.62 5.21
N LYS A 115 -4.38 -18.33 6.35
CA LYS A 115 -3.24 -18.29 7.28
C LYS A 115 -2.02 -19.02 6.75
N ILE A 116 -2.18 -20.11 5.99
CA ILE A 116 -1.05 -20.76 5.28
C ILE A 116 -0.42 -19.78 4.31
N LEU A 117 -1.22 -19.15 3.44
CA LEU A 117 -0.71 -18.21 2.44
C LEU A 117 -0.14 -16.94 3.08
N THR A 118 -0.76 -16.44 4.15
CA THR A 118 -0.22 -15.30 4.93
C THR A 118 1.13 -15.67 5.56
N PHE A 119 1.25 -16.87 6.13
CA PHE A 119 2.51 -17.34 6.70
C PHE A 119 3.64 -17.34 5.66
N VAL A 120 3.38 -17.86 4.47
CA VAL A 120 4.35 -17.89 3.36
C VAL A 120 4.74 -16.48 2.90
N ASN A 121 3.76 -15.58 2.76
CA ASN A 121 3.98 -14.26 2.15
C ASN A 121 4.32 -13.14 3.14
N GLN A 122 4.28 -13.40 4.44
CA GLN A 122 4.51 -12.39 5.48
C GLN A 122 5.50 -12.91 6.51
N VAL A 123 5.18 -14.01 7.20
CA VAL A 123 6.00 -14.54 8.29
C VAL A 123 7.37 -15.03 7.80
N LEU A 124 7.41 -15.78 6.70
CA LEU A 124 8.69 -16.24 6.12
C LEU A 124 9.53 -15.08 5.58
N LEU A 125 8.88 -14.06 4.99
CA LEU A 125 9.59 -12.87 4.51
C LEU A 125 10.15 -12.05 5.68
N PHE A 126 9.38 -11.89 6.76
CA PHE A 126 9.85 -11.27 7.99
C PHE A 126 11.01 -12.05 8.62
N ALA A 127 10.92 -13.37 8.68
CA ALA A 127 12.03 -14.22 9.13
C ALA A 127 13.28 -14.03 8.27
N ALA A 128 13.14 -13.94 6.94
CA ALA A 128 14.25 -13.64 6.04
C ALA A 128 14.88 -12.26 6.33
N ILE A 129 14.06 -11.22 6.57
CA ILE A 129 14.54 -9.89 6.97
C ILE A 129 15.37 -9.99 8.25
N LEU A 130 14.86 -10.68 9.29
CA LEU A 130 15.56 -10.86 10.56
C LEU A 130 16.90 -11.58 10.37
N LEU A 131 16.92 -12.66 9.59
CA LEU A 131 18.14 -13.43 9.32
C LEU A 131 19.19 -12.60 8.57
N LEU A 132 18.77 -11.83 7.56
CA LEU A 132 19.67 -10.97 6.79
C LEU A 132 20.24 -9.84 7.66
N LEU A 133 19.40 -9.17 8.45
CA LEU A 133 19.84 -8.13 9.38
C LEU A 133 20.75 -8.71 10.47
N ALA A 134 20.44 -9.89 11.01
CA ALA A 134 21.28 -10.58 11.99
C ALA A 134 22.67 -10.87 11.41
N ARG A 135 22.76 -11.43 10.20
CA ARG A 135 24.05 -11.69 9.53
C ARG A 135 24.85 -10.40 9.36
N PHE A 136 24.19 -9.33 8.88
CA PHE A 136 24.83 -8.03 8.68
C PHE A 136 25.32 -7.42 10.01
N ALA A 137 24.52 -7.54 11.07
CA ALA A 137 24.87 -7.04 12.40
C ALA A 137 25.99 -7.85 13.05
N GLN A 138 26.08 -9.16 12.79
CA GLN A 138 27.11 -10.02 13.35
C GLN A 138 28.53 -9.59 12.95
N GLU A 139 28.70 -9.08 11.72
CA GLU A 139 29.99 -8.54 11.25
C GLU A 139 30.50 -7.36 12.11
N ARG A 140 29.57 -6.54 12.63
CA ARG A 140 29.87 -5.30 13.37
C ARG A 140 29.82 -5.47 14.88
N LEU A 141 28.78 -6.14 15.39
CA LEU A 141 28.48 -6.27 16.82
C LEU A 141 29.06 -7.54 17.44
N LYS A 142 29.40 -8.55 16.63
CA LYS A 142 29.85 -9.89 17.06
C LYS A 142 28.85 -10.53 18.04
N ASN A 143 29.23 -11.59 18.75
CA ASN A 143 28.38 -12.23 19.78
C ASN A 143 28.37 -11.42 21.11
N SER A 144 28.19 -10.10 21.03
CA SER A 144 28.13 -9.23 22.21
C SER A 144 26.69 -9.05 22.70
N PRO A 145 26.47 -8.55 23.95
CA PRO A 145 25.13 -8.20 24.42
C PRO A 145 24.35 -7.26 23.48
N HIS A 146 25.06 -6.47 22.67
CA HIS A 146 24.48 -5.47 21.77
C HIS A 146 23.86 -6.13 20.54
N PHE A 147 24.42 -7.28 20.12
CA PHE A 147 23.83 -8.10 19.09
C PHE A 147 22.49 -8.66 19.53
N TYR A 148 22.38 -9.15 20.76
CA TYR A 148 21.10 -9.62 21.29
C TYR A 148 20.09 -8.49 21.47
N LEU A 149 20.52 -7.32 21.97
CA LEU A 149 19.67 -6.13 22.03
C LEU A 149 19.19 -5.69 20.63
N PHE A 150 20.06 -5.77 19.63
CA PHE A 150 19.69 -5.53 18.23
C PHE A 150 18.60 -6.49 17.77
N LEU A 151 18.80 -7.81 17.96
CA LEU A 151 17.82 -8.83 17.58
C LEU A 151 16.47 -8.62 18.28
N ILE A 152 16.48 -8.27 19.56
CA ILE A 152 15.28 -7.93 20.31
C ILE A 152 14.60 -6.70 19.69
N ALA A 153 15.36 -5.65 19.37
CA ALA A 153 14.83 -4.44 18.75
C ALA A 153 14.16 -4.72 17.40
N ILE A 154 14.83 -5.42 16.49
CA ILE A 154 14.28 -5.68 15.14
C ILE A 154 13.17 -6.73 15.17
N GLY A 155 13.23 -7.72 16.08
CA GLY A 155 12.26 -8.80 16.19
C GLY A 155 10.96 -8.39 16.88
N PHE A 156 11.06 -7.60 17.96
CA PHE A 156 9.94 -7.29 18.83
C PHE A 156 9.59 -5.80 18.89
N GLY A 157 10.52 -4.91 18.55
CA GLY A 157 10.36 -3.47 18.65
C GLY A 157 9.94 -2.76 17.36
N THR A 158 9.53 -3.49 16.32
CA THR A 158 9.17 -2.88 15.03
C THR A 158 7.81 -3.37 14.55
N PHE A 159 7.10 -2.52 13.81
CA PHE A 159 5.78 -2.88 13.26
C PHE A 159 5.84 -3.93 12.14
N LEU A 160 7.03 -4.35 11.68
CA LEU A 160 7.11 -5.49 10.76
C LEU A 160 6.64 -6.79 11.43
N SER A 161 6.91 -6.97 12.74
CA SER A 161 6.40 -8.14 13.47
C SER A 161 4.89 -8.05 13.66
N THR A 162 4.37 -6.87 14.00
CA THR A 162 2.93 -6.57 14.11
C THR A 162 2.19 -6.88 12.81
N PHE A 163 2.75 -6.50 11.66
CA PHE A 163 2.10 -6.69 10.37
C PHE A 163 2.32 -8.08 9.76
N ALA A 164 3.25 -8.89 10.29
CA ALA A 164 3.51 -10.22 9.77
C ALA A 164 2.31 -11.19 9.87
N VAL A 165 1.32 -10.90 10.71
CA VAL A 165 0.12 -11.74 10.90
C VAL A 165 -1.03 -11.46 9.92
N SER A 166 -0.86 -10.46 9.03
CA SER A 166 -1.86 -9.98 8.09
C SER A 166 -1.25 -9.80 6.70
N LEU A 167 -2.01 -10.11 5.64
CA LEU A 167 -1.53 -9.81 4.29
C LEU A 167 -1.44 -8.28 4.09
N ASN A 168 -0.24 -7.82 3.73
CA ASN A 168 0.04 -6.42 3.45
C ASN A 168 1.20 -6.30 2.45
N ASN A 169 1.36 -5.12 1.87
CA ASN A 169 2.44 -4.82 0.92
C ASN A 169 3.73 -4.33 1.60
N HIS A 170 3.70 -3.98 2.90
CA HIS A 170 4.83 -3.38 3.61
C HIS A 170 5.96 -4.38 3.89
N VAL A 171 5.65 -5.61 4.32
CA VAL A 171 6.68 -6.63 4.62
C VAL A 171 7.45 -7.06 3.36
N PRO A 172 6.81 -7.41 2.22
CA PRO A 172 7.56 -7.70 0.99
C PRO A 172 8.36 -6.48 0.50
N ALA A 173 7.80 -5.26 0.57
CA ALA A 173 8.55 -4.03 0.25
C ALA A 173 9.79 -3.84 1.14
N ALA A 174 9.68 -4.11 2.44
CA ALA A 174 10.79 -4.08 3.38
C ALA A 174 11.89 -5.10 2.99
N LEU A 175 11.51 -6.34 2.64
CA LEU A 175 12.46 -7.35 2.20
C LEU A 175 13.23 -6.90 0.95
N PHE A 176 12.54 -6.45 -0.09
CA PHE A 176 13.19 -6.00 -1.33
C PHE A 176 14.04 -4.74 -1.13
N THR A 177 13.62 -3.83 -0.24
CA THR A 177 14.44 -2.69 0.20
C THR A 177 15.74 -3.15 0.82
N LEU A 178 15.70 -4.12 1.75
CA LEU A 178 16.89 -4.67 2.39
C LEU A 178 17.79 -5.38 1.38
N LEU A 179 17.23 -6.20 0.50
CA LEU A 179 17.99 -6.92 -0.53
C LEU A 179 18.71 -5.97 -1.48
N ALA A 180 18.05 -4.88 -1.90
CA ALA A 180 18.68 -3.82 -2.71
C ALA A 180 19.88 -3.21 -1.97
N ILE A 181 19.71 -2.83 -0.71
CA ILE A 181 20.79 -2.22 0.09
C ILE A 181 21.95 -3.19 0.34
N ILE A 182 21.67 -4.49 0.52
CA ILE A 182 22.74 -5.50 0.60
C ILE A 182 23.54 -5.55 -0.70
N GLN A 183 22.90 -5.44 -1.87
CA GLN A 183 23.67 -5.35 -3.12
C GLN A 183 24.45 -4.04 -3.24
N CYS A 184 23.86 -2.90 -2.85
CA CYS A 184 24.57 -1.63 -2.73
C CYS A 184 25.81 -1.73 -1.83
N HIS A 185 25.71 -2.48 -0.73
CA HIS A 185 26.84 -2.76 0.16
C HIS A 185 27.99 -3.45 -0.56
N HIS A 186 27.69 -4.50 -1.33
CA HIS A 186 28.70 -5.25 -2.06
C HIS A 186 29.39 -4.40 -3.14
N VAL A 187 28.62 -3.64 -3.93
CA VAL A 187 29.19 -2.78 -4.98
C VAL A 187 29.95 -1.57 -4.43
N SER A 188 29.61 -1.10 -3.23
CA SER A 188 30.33 0.02 -2.58
C SER A 188 31.67 -0.39 -1.98
N LYS A 189 31.81 -1.65 -1.54
CA LYS A 189 33.03 -2.14 -0.89
C LYS A 189 34.08 -2.67 -1.87
N ASN A 190 33.64 -3.31 -2.96
CA ASN A 190 34.54 -4.03 -3.85
C ASN A 190 34.57 -3.37 -5.24
N ASN A 191 35.76 -2.96 -5.69
CA ASN A 191 35.94 -2.39 -7.02
C ASN A 191 35.69 -3.41 -8.14
N ASP A 192 35.96 -4.69 -7.89
CA ASP A 192 35.70 -5.78 -8.85
C ASP A 192 34.39 -6.51 -8.53
N THR A 193 33.27 -5.79 -8.60
CA THR A 193 31.96 -6.41 -8.45
C THR A 193 31.43 -6.96 -9.75
N PRO A 194 30.80 -8.15 -9.75
CA PRO A 194 30.22 -8.73 -10.96
C PRO A 194 28.97 -7.96 -11.41
N TRP A 195 28.75 -7.90 -12.72
CA TRP A 195 27.67 -7.12 -13.36
C TRP A 195 26.28 -7.46 -12.83
N TYR A 196 26.01 -8.72 -12.48
CA TYR A 196 24.69 -9.17 -12.05
C TYR A 196 24.21 -8.48 -10.77
N ARG A 197 25.12 -7.92 -9.95
CA ARG A 197 24.72 -7.17 -8.75
C ARG A 197 23.97 -5.89 -9.10
N PHE A 198 24.35 -5.21 -10.18
CA PHE A 198 23.61 -4.05 -10.69
C PHE A 198 22.23 -4.48 -11.22
N SER A 199 22.14 -5.64 -11.87
CA SER A 199 20.84 -6.22 -12.23
C SER A 199 19.96 -6.52 -11.02
N LEU A 200 20.53 -7.09 -9.96
CA LEU A 200 19.80 -7.34 -8.72
C LEU A 200 19.35 -6.04 -8.03
N ILE A 201 20.17 -4.98 -8.04
CA ILE A 201 19.77 -3.65 -7.54
C ILE A 201 18.54 -3.14 -8.31
N GLY A 202 18.58 -3.19 -9.64
CA GLY A 202 17.46 -2.77 -10.47
C GLY A 202 16.20 -3.60 -10.23
N LEU A 203 16.35 -4.93 -10.17
CA LEU A 203 15.25 -5.85 -9.88
C LEU A 203 14.61 -5.55 -8.51
N TYR A 204 15.42 -5.48 -7.45
CA TYR A 204 14.91 -5.32 -6.08
C TYR A 204 14.30 -3.94 -5.86
N THR A 205 14.89 -2.87 -6.38
CA THR A 205 14.29 -1.53 -6.28
C THR A 205 12.97 -1.45 -7.04
N ALA A 206 12.88 -2.03 -8.25
CA ALA A 206 11.62 -2.10 -9.00
C ALA A 206 10.56 -2.94 -8.28
N MET A 207 10.93 -4.09 -7.71
CA MET A 207 10.01 -4.88 -6.89
C MET A 207 9.48 -4.08 -5.70
N THR A 208 10.31 -3.31 -5.00
CA THR A 208 9.82 -2.41 -3.92
C THR A 208 8.77 -1.44 -4.45
N VAL A 209 8.95 -0.85 -5.65
CA VAL A 209 7.95 0.05 -6.27
C VAL A 209 6.61 -0.65 -6.51
N THR A 210 6.63 -1.91 -6.96
CA THR A 210 5.38 -2.66 -7.21
C THR A 210 4.55 -2.90 -5.94
N PHE A 211 5.21 -2.97 -4.78
CA PHE A 211 4.54 -3.08 -3.49
C PHE A 211 4.20 -1.71 -2.89
N GLU A 212 5.07 -0.70 -3.07
CA GLU A 212 4.94 0.63 -2.51
C GLU A 212 5.25 1.68 -3.57
N LEU A 213 4.22 2.30 -4.16
CA LEU A 213 4.40 3.31 -5.21
C LEU A 213 5.38 4.44 -4.81
N PRO A 214 5.35 4.98 -3.57
CA PRO A 214 6.31 6.01 -3.14
C PRO A 214 7.77 5.53 -3.11
N ALA A 215 8.03 4.23 -3.16
CA ALA A 215 9.37 3.68 -3.31
C ALA A 215 10.01 3.99 -4.67
N LEU A 216 9.31 4.64 -5.60
CA LEU A 216 9.94 5.24 -6.78
C LEU A 216 11.06 6.22 -6.38
N ALA A 217 10.89 6.97 -5.28
CA ALA A 217 11.93 7.81 -4.73
C ALA A 217 13.15 6.99 -4.27
N PHE A 218 12.92 5.82 -3.66
CA PHE A 218 13.99 4.89 -3.28
C PHE A 218 14.73 4.36 -4.51
N LEU A 219 14.01 3.92 -5.56
CA LEU A 219 14.60 3.50 -6.82
C LEU A 219 15.49 4.60 -7.41
N CYS A 220 15.00 5.84 -7.48
CA CYS A 220 15.77 6.96 -7.99
C CYS A 220 17.03 7.24 -7.16
N LEU A 221 16.92 7.27 -5.83
CA LEU A 221 18.07 7.53 -4.94
C LEU A 221 19.11 6.40 -4.99
N VAL A 222 18.68 5.14 -5.01
CA VAL A 222 19.57 3.99 -5.18
C VAL A 222 20.19 3.98 -6.58
N GLY A 223 19.44 4.37 -7.61
CA GLY A 223 19.92 4.51 -8.98
C GLY A 223 21.02 5.56 -9.06
N LEU A 224 20.81 6.75 -8.48
CA LEU A 224 21.84 7.79 -8.38
C LEU A 224 23.08 7.29 -7.64
N TRP A 225 22.91 6.60 -6.51
CA TRP A 225 24.03 5.99 -5.79
C TRP A 225 24.78 4.96 -6.67
N SER A 226 24.07 4.10 -7.39
CA SER A 226 24.70 3.09 -8.25
C SER A 226 25.45 3.73 -9.43
N LEU A 227 24.89 4.81 -10.01
CA LEU A 227 25.52 5.58 -11.10
C LEU A 227 26.84 6.23 -10.66
N THR A 228 26.97 6.66 -9.39
CA THR A 228 28.25 7.20 -8.89
C THR A 228 29.31 6.13 -8.65
N ILE A 229 28.91 4.87 -8.52
CA ILE A 229 29.83 3.73 -8.40
C ILE A 229 30.29 3.26 -9.79
N ASP A 230 29.35 2.94 -10.67
CA ASP A 230 29.64 2.48 -12.03
C ASP A 230 28.48 2.83 -12.97
N PHE A 231 28.69 3.88 -13.76
CA PHE A 231 27.70 4.36 -14.74
C PHE A 231 27.32 3.28 -15.75
N ARG A 232 28.32 2.62 -16.36
CA ARG A 232 28.11 1.69 -17.47
C ARG A 232 27.33 0.47 -16.99
N ARG A 233 27.72 -0.13 -15.86
CA ARG A 233 27.04 -1.32 -15.34
C ARG A 233 25.65 -1.01 -14.79
N THR A 234 25.48 0.14 -14.16
CA THR A 234 24.15 0.57 -13.69
C THR A 234 23.17 0.72 -14.85
N VAL A 235 23.58 1.38 -15.94
CA VAL A 235 22.71 1.57 -17.12
C VAL A 235 22.48 0.24 -17.84
N LEU A 236 23.55 -0.47 -18.21
CA LEU A 236 23.42 -1.68 -19.05
C LEU A 236 22.76 -2.86 -18.32
N TYR A 237 22.98 -3.00 -17.02
CA TYR A 237 22.52 -4.18 -16.28
C TYR A 237 21.44 -3.88 -15.25
N GLY A 238 21.39 -2.66 -14.70
CA GLY A 238 20.38 -2.26 -13.72
C GLY A 238 19.06 -1.81 -14.33
N VAL A 239 19.08 -1.13 -15.48
CA VAL A 239 17.84 -0.64 -16.14
C VAL A 239 16.98 -1.77 -16.71
N PRO A 240 17.51 -2.81 -17.39
CA PRO A 240 16.66 -3.82 -18.01
C PRO A 240 15.72 -4.55 -17.02
N PRO A 241 16.16 -4.99 -15.82
CA PRO A 241 15.25 -5.56 -14.84
C PRO A 241 14.17 -4.59 -14.34
N ILE A 242 14.48 -3.28 -14.26
CA ILE A 242 13.48 -2.25 -13.90
C ILE A 242 12.39 -2.19 -14.96
N LEU A 243 12.78 -2.13 -16.24
CA LEU A 243 11.84 -2.10 -17.36
C LEU A 243 11.00 -3.38 -17.42
N PHE A 244 11.62 -4.54 -17.18
CA PHE A 244 10.94 -5.83 -17.16
C PHE A 244 9.87 -5.91 -16.06
N VAL A 245 10.21 -5.55 -14.82
CA VAL A 245 9.25 -5.51 -13.71
C VAL A 245 8.15 -4.48 -13.97
N GLY A 246 8.51 -3.30 -14.50
CA GLY A 246 7.54 -2.28 -14.90
C GLY A 246 6.56 -2.77 -15.96
N ALA A 247 7.04 -3.47 -16.99
CA ALA A 247 6.21 -4.05 -18.03
C ALA A 247 5.25 -5.12 -17.48
N ILE A 248 5.71 -5.98 -16.56
CA ILE A 248 4.84 -6.96 -15.90
C ILE A 248 3.76 -6.27 -15.06
N TYR A 249 4.13 -5.27 -14.26
CA TYR A 249 3.20 -4.54 -13.40
C TYR A 249 2.11 -3.81 -14.21
N LEU A 250 2.52 -3.11 -15.27
CA LEU A 250 1.61 -2.41 -16.17
C LEU A 250 0.76 -3.40 -16.98
N GLY A 251 1.37 -4.45 -17.51
CA GLY A 251 0.67 -5.50 -18.24
C GLY A 251 -0.40 -6.17 -17.39
N ALA A 252 -0.10 -6.51 -16.13
CA ALA A 252 -1.08 -7.03 -15.19
C ALA A 252 -2.25 -6.05 -14.96
N THR A 253 -1.96 -4.74 -14.90
CA THR A 253 -2.99 -3.69 -14.75
C THR A 253 -3.88 -3.59 -15.99
N VAL A 254 -3.30 -3.60 -17.19
CA VAL A 254 -4.03 -3.57 -18.45
C VAL A 254 -4.88 -4.83 -18.66
N ILE A 255 -4.37 -6.00 -18.26
CA ILE A 255 -5.12 -7.26 -18.33
C ILE A 255 -6.32 -7.20 -17.37
N ALA A 256 -6.11 -6.74 -16.14
CA ALA A 256 -7.16 -6.72 -15.12
C ALA A 256 -8.22 -5.64 -15.34
N HIS A 257 -7.82 -4.46 -15.84
CA HIS A 257 -8.68 -3.27 -15.83
C HIS A 257 -8.83 -2.57 -17.17
N GLY A 258 -8.14 -3.01 -18.23
CA GLY A 258 -8.14 -2.29 -19.51
C GLY A 258 -7.47 -0.91 -19.46
N SER A 259 -6.73 -0.60 -18.39
CA SER A 259 -6.11 0.71 -18.14
C SER A 259 -4.62 0.57 -17.83
N TRP A 260 -3.82 1.53 -18.28
CA TRP A 260 -2.41 1.67 -17.88
C TRP A 260 -2.26 2.28 -16.49
N ARG A 261 -3.29 2.98 -16.00
CA ARG A 261 -3.33 3.57 -14.67
C ARG A 261 -3.86 2.53 -13.67
N PRO A 262 -3.29 2.45 -12.46
CA PRO A 262 -3.79 1.55 -11.44
C PRO A 262 -5.19 2.01 -10.95
N PRO A 263 -6.05 1.10 -10.47
CA PRO A 263 -7.43 1.40 -10.08
C PRO A 263 -7.60 2.58 -9.12
N TYR A 264 -6.72 2.68 -8.11
CA TYR A 264 -6.78 3.76 -7.13
C TYR A 264 -6.47 5.15 -7.70
N ALA A 265 -5.98 5.25 -8.94
CA ALA A 265 -5.75 6.52 -9.63
C ALA A 265 -7.02 7.06 -10.31
N HIS A 266 -8.09 6.28 -10.43
CA HIS A 266 -9.36 6.63 -11.07
C HIS A 266 -10.35 7.23 -10.05
N ARG A 267 -10.02 8.41 -9.51
CA ARG A 267 -10.73 9.08 -8.39
C ARG A 267 -11.37 10.43 -8.75
N SER A 268 -11.39 10.79 -10.03
CA SER A 268 -11.90 12.07 -10.51
C SER A 268 -12.49 11.91 -11.90
N ASP A 269 -13.27 12.87 -12.35
CA ASP A 269 -13.73 12.90 -13.73
C ASP A 269 -12.57 13.04 -14.71
N GLY A 270 -12.76 12.52 -15.91
CA GLY A 270 -11.78 12.57 -16.98
C GLY A 270 -11.75 13.92 -17.68
N THR A 271 -11.22 13.91 -18.89
CA THR A 271 -11.15 15.08 -19.77
C THR A 271 -12.54 15.58 -20.14
N VAL A 272 -12.65 16.89 -20.37
CA VAL A 272 -13.85 17.50 -20.96
C VAL A 272 -13.98 17.00 -22.40
N LEU A 273 -15.14 16.47 -22.73
CA LEU A 273 -15.51 15.98 -24.05
C LEU A 273 -16.33 17.00 -24.82
N GLU A 274 -17.23 17.71 -24.13
CA GLU A 274 -18.14 18.69 -24.73
C GLU A 274 -18.49 19.79 -23.72
N VAL A 275 -18.77 21.00 -24.20
CA VAL A 275 -19.18 22.14 -23.37
C VAL A 275 -20.53 22.66 -23.86
N LEU A 276 -21.51 22.58 -22.98
CA LEU A 276 -22.87 23.04 -23.25
C LEU A 276 -23.11 24.40 -22.61
N ASP A 277 -23.92 25.22 -23.28
CA ASP A 277 -24.54 26.37 -22.63
C ASP A 277 -25.53 25.91 -21.54
N LEU A 278 -26.01 26.86 -20.73
CA LEU A 278 -26.92 26.55 -19.63
C LEU A 278 -28.23 25.94 -20.12
N GLN A 279 -28.75 26.38 -21.27
CA GLN A 279 -30.03 25.90 -21.79
C GLN A 279 -29.93 24.43 -22.24
N ALA A 280 -28.90 24.09 -23.00
CA ALA A 280 -28.64 22.73 -23.46
C ALA A 280 -28.30 21.81 -22.27
N GLY A 281 -27.50 22.28 -21.31
CA GLY A 281 -27.21 21.53 -20.10
C GLY A 281 -28.44 21.24 -19.24
N ASP A 282 -29.30 22.24 -19.01
CA ASP A 282 -30.56 22.06 -18.28
C ASP A 282 -31.53 21.12 -19.03
N THR A 283 -31.54 21.18 -20.37
CA THR A 283 -32.29 20.26 -21.23
C THR A 283 -31.79 18.82 -21.03
N LEU A 284 -30.47 18.62 -21.02
CA LEU A 284 -29.87 17.31 -20.77
C LEU A 284 -30.18 16.77 -19.37
N VAL A 285 -30.09 17.62 -18.34
CA VAL A 285 -30.47 17.26 -16.96
C VAL A 285 -31.92 16.79 -16.86
N SER A 286 -32.82 17.36 -17.68
CA SER A 286 -34.22 16.93 -17.75
C SER A 286 -34.44 15.58 -18.46
N GLY A 287 -33.38 14.96 -18.98
CA GLY A 287 -33.43 13.68 -19.71
C GLY A 287 -33.73 13.84 -21.20
N VAL A 288 -33.59 15.05 -21.75
CA VAL A 288 -33.80 15.33 -23.18
C VAL A 288 -32.47 15.64 -23.84
N LEU A 289 -32.20 15.01 -24.98
CA LEU A 289 -30.96 15.23 -25.73
C LEU A 289 -31.02 16.60 -26.45
N PRO A 290 -30.05 17.51 -26.25
CA PRO A 290 -30.03 18.79 -26.94
C PRO A 290 -29.74 18.63 -28.44
N ASP A 291 -30.44 19.40 -29.28
CA ASP A 291 -30.26 19.37 -30.75
C ASP A 291 -28.86 19.83 -31.20
N ASN A 292 -28.16 20.61 -30.37
CA ASN A 292 -26.84 21.17 -30.61
C ASN A 292 -25.70 20.36 -29.98
N LEU A 293 -25.97 19.16 -29.46
CA LEU A 293 -24.94 18.29 -28.94
C LEU A 293 -24.20 17.64 -30.11
N ASP A 294 -22.92 17.99 -30.29
CA ASP A 294 -22.02 17.36 -31.26
C ASP A 294 -21.69 15.93 -30.81
N LEU A 295 -22.66 15.06 -31.01
CA LEU A 295 -22.48 13.62 -30.98
C LEU A 295 -21.68 13.23 -32.23
N PHE A 296 -20.85 12.19 -32.16
CA PHE A 296 -19.97 11.70 -33.24
C PHE A 296 -18.51 12.22 -33.22
N SER A 297 -17.85 12.12 -32.07
CA SER A 297 -16.38 12.02 -32.01
C SER A 297 -15.96 10.59 -31.64
N GLU A 298 -14.70 10.19 -31.90
CA GLU A 298 -14.18 8.89 -31.45
C GLU A 298 -14.35 8.67 -29.93
N THR A 299 -14.41 9.76 -29.16
CA THR A 299 -14.54 9.74 -27.70
C THR A 299 -15.97 9.89 -27.19
N MET A 300 -16.95 10.13 -28.07
CA MET A 300 -18.37 10.23 -27.73
C MET A 300 -19.22 9.60 -28.86
N PRO A 301 -19.41 8.26 -28.87
CA PRO A 301 -20.04 7.49 -29.94
C PRO A 301 -21.56 7.73 -30.12
N GLY A 302 -22.06 8.90 -29.73
CA GLY A 302 -23.47 9.22 -29.64
C GLY A 302 -24.04 8.98 -28.24
N MET A 303 -25.22 9.55 -27.99
CA MET A 303 -26.02 9.31 -26.79
C MET A 303 -27.46 9.18 -27.27
N GLY A 304 -28.10 8.03 -27.02
CA GLY A 304 -29.40 7.73 -27.62
C GLY A 304 -30.38 7.03 -26.70
N ASP A 305 -29.89 6.11 -25.87
CA ASP A 305 -30.65 5.50 -24.78
C ASP A 305 -29.88 5.78 -23.49
N PHE A 306 -30.30 6.82 -22.77
CA PHE A 306 -29.54 7.30 -21.63
C PHE A 306 -30.41 7.65 -20.42
N ARG A 307 -29.79 7.61 -19.25
CA ARG A 307 -30.36 8.09 -17.99
C ARG A 307 -29.42 9.10 -17.35
N VAL A 308 -29.98 10.20 -16.88
CA VAL A 308 -29.28 11.18 -16.05
C VAL A 308 -29.67 10.98 -14.60
N GLU A 309 -28.70 10.86 -13.71
CA GLU A 309 -28.89 10.76 -12.27
C GLU A 309 -28.15 11.88 -11.56
N GLU A 310 -28.81 12.51 -10.59
CA GLU A 310 -28.14 13.48 -9.73
C GLU A 310 -27.07 12.81 -8.88
N HIS A 311 -25.89 13.43 -8.84
CA HIS A 311 -24.80 12.97 -7.99
C HIS A 311 -24.90 13.64 -6.60
N PRO A 312 -24.47 12.98 -5.50
CA PRO A 312 -24.48 13.59 -4.16
C PRO A 312 -23.67 14.89 -4.02
N GLN A 313 -22.77 15.18 -4.95
CA GLN A 313 -22.09 16.47 -5.06
C GLN A 313 -22.99 17.45 -5.84
N PRO A 314 -23.34 18.61 -5.27
CA PRO A 314 -24.18 19.60 -5.94
C PRO A 314 -23.61 20.03 -7.29
N GLY A 315 -24.50 20.19 -8.29
CA GLY A 315 -24.11 20.62 -9.64
C GLY A 315 -23.38 19.56 -10.45
N ARG A 316 -23.48 18.28 -10.07
CA ARG A 316 -22.92 17.16 -10.83
C ARG A 316 -23.98 16.08 -11.06
N TRP A 317 -23.95 15.47 -12.23
CA TRP A 317 -24.82 14.35 -12.60
C TRP A 317 -24.01 13.23 -13.24
N ARG A 318 -24.52 12.02 -13.12
CA ARG A 318 -24.04 10.82 -13.82
C ARG A 318 -24.93 10.63 -15.04
N ILE A 319 -24.32 10.49 -16.21
CA ILE A 319 -25.03 10.09 -17.41
C ILE A 319 -24.65 8.65 -17.73
N TYR A 320 -25.63 7.77 -17.82
CA TYR A 320 -25.47 6.40 -18.27
C TYR A 320 -26.02 6.30 -19.68
N ASP A 321 -25.17 5.98 -20.65
CA ASP A 321 -25.59 5.67 -22.01
C ASP A 321 -25.61 4.15 -22.19
N TYR A 322 -26.82 3.57 -22.18
CA TYR A 322 -27.04 2.14 -22.29
C TYR A 322 -26.79 1.61 -23.70
N ARG A 323 -26.92 2.46 -24.72
CA ARG A 323 -26.70 2.05 -26.10
C ARG A 323 -25.24 1.73 -26.36
N ASN A 324 -24.34 2.60 -25.90
CA ASN A 324 -22.90 2.43 -26.07
C ASN A 324 -22.22 1.80 -24.84
N ASN A 325 -22.97 1.64 -23.75
CA ASN A 325 -22.48 1.12 -22.47
C ASN A 325 -21.32 1.95 -21.91
N VAL A 326 -21.49 3.28 -21.97
CA VAL A 326 -20.51 4.29 -21.53
C VAL A 326 -21.15 5.17 -20.47
N ARG A 327 -20.33 5.67 -19.54
CA ARG A 327 -20.72 6.71 -18.59
C ARG A 327 -20.07 8.04 -18.94
N TYR A 328 -20.76 9.11 -18.57
CA TYR A 328 -20.23 10.46 -18.59
C TYR A 328 -20.55 11.16 -17.27
N ALA A 329 -19.69 12.10 -16.88
CA ALA A 329 -20.01 13.03 -15.80
C ALA A 329 -20.47 14.35 -16.43
N LEU A 330 -21.61 14.87 -15.98
CA LEU A 330 -22.09 16.20 -16.34
C LEU A 330 -21.82 17.13 -15.16
N VAL A 331 -21.04 18.18 -15.36
CA VAL A 331 -20.65 19.11 -14.30
C VAL A 331 -21.09 20.52 -14.66
N ARG A 332 -21.85 21.16 -13.77
CA ARG A 332 -22.26 22.55 -13.90
C ARG A 332 -21.19 23.47 -13.33
N ASN A 333 -20.72 24.38 -14.17
CA ASN A 333 -19.95 25.55 -13.79
C ASN A 333 -20.88 26.80 -13.71
N ASP A 334 -20.31 27.97 -13.40
CA ASP A 334 -21.08 29.21 -13.26
C ASP A 334 -21.84 29.61 -14.54
N THR A 335 -21.28 29.30 -15.72
CA THR A 335 -21.79 29.77 -17.02
C THR A 335 -22.06 28.66 -18.03
N THR A 336 -21.65 27.43 -17.75
CA THR A 336 -21.68 26.31 -18.71
C THR A 336 -21.88 24.98 -18.00
N TYR A 337 -22.20 23.95 -18.78
CA TYR A 337 -22.10 22.56 -18.38
C TYR A 337 -20.95 21.88 -19.14
N GLU A 338 -20.19 21.04 -18.47
CA GLU A 338 -19.16 20.21 -19.09
C GLU A 338 -19.60 18.75 -19.08
N ILE A 339 -19.61 18.11 -20.25
CA ILE A 339 -19.66 16.66 -20.34
C ILE A 339 -18.23 16.16 -20.29
N ARG A 340 -17.93 15.28 -19.33
CA ARG A 340 -16.60 14.73 -19.08
C ARG A 340 -16.60 13.22 -19.25
N ALA A 341 -15.48 12.70 -19.73
CA ALA A 341 -15.22 11.26 -19.75
C ALA A 341 -15.29 10.69 -18.33
N TRP A 342 -15.85 9.49 -18.18
CA TRP A 342 -15.93 8.85 -16.88
C TRP A 342 -14.60 8.22 -16.46
N ASP A 343 -13.96 8.79 -15.44
CA ASP A 343 -12.69 8.29 -14.89
C ASP A 343 -12.74 8.11 -13.36
N ASN A 344 -13.92 8.25 -12.76
CA ASN A 344 -14.14 8.09 -11.32
C ASN A 344 -14.75 6.72 -11.01
N TRP A 345 -13.91 5.68 -10.90
CA TRP A 345 -14.38 4.31 -10.70
C TRP A 345 -14.86 4.03 -9.27
N TYR A 346 -14.70 4.98 -8.36
CA TYR A 346 -15.24 4.90 -7.00
C TYR A 346 -16.66 5.47 -6.90
N ASP A 347 -17.16 6.10 -7.95
CA ASP A 347 -18.49 6.68 -8.01
C ASP A 347 -19.48 5.64 -8.56
N TYR A 348 -20.20 4.96 -7.67
CA TYR A 348 -21.21 3.99 -8.07
C TYR A 348 -22.31 3.83 -7.03
N GLU A 349 -23.52 3.56 -7.53
CA GLU A 349 -24.66 3.09 -6.76
C GLU A 349 -25.31 1.94 -7.54
N VAL A 350 -25.10 0.70 -7.09
CA VAL A 350 -25.51 -0.50 -7.83
C VAL A 350 -26.39 -1.37 -6.94
N ASN A 351 -27.61 -1.67 -7.38
CA ASN A 351 -28.57 -2.51 -6.63
C ASN A 351 -28.77 -2.04 -5.18
N GLY A 352 -28.90 -0.72 -4.97
CA GLY A 352 -29.04 -0.10 -3.65
C GLY A 352 -27.75 -0.04 -2.81
N ARG A 353 -26.61 -0.54 -3.32
CA ARG A 353 -25.30 -0.43 -2.67
C ARG A 353 -24.58 0.81 -3.14
N LYS A 354 -24.36 1.74 -2.23
CA LYS A 354 -23.57 2.95 -2.47
C LYS A 354 -22.09 2.70 -2.20
N SER A 355 -21.22 3.32 -3.00
CA SER A 355 -19.79 3.33 -2.69
C SER A 355 -19.53 4.07 -1.38
N TYR A 356 -18.64 3.51 -0.55
CA TYR A 356 -18.17 4.13 0.69
C TYR A 356 -17.46 5.47 0.45
N TRP A 357 -16.93 5.66 -0.76
CA TRP A 357 -16.14 6.83 -1.13
C TRP A 357 -16.98 7.95 -1.77
N LEU A 358 -18.31 7.80 -1.79
CA LEU A 358 -19.19 8.88 -2.22
C LEU A 358 -19.20 10.03 -1.20
N PRO A 359 -19.45 11.28 -1.64
CA PRO A 359 -19.60 12.41 -0.74
C PRO A 359 -20.60 12.11 0.39
N GLY A 360 -20.16 12.36 1.64
CA GLY A 360 -20.97 12.14 2.84
C GLY A 360 -21.07 10.69 3.34
N GLN A 361 -20.45 9.71 2.65
CA GLN A 361 -20.46 8.30 3.09
C GLN A 361 -19.23 7.89 3.91
N ALA A 362 -18.07 8.49 3.62
CA ALA A 362 -16.83 8.20 4.35
C ALA A 362 -16.92 8.64 5.82
N SER A 363 -16.16 7.97 6.70
CA SER A 363 -16.28 8.16 8.15
C SER A 363 -14.96 7.95 8.88
N GLY A 364 -14.81 8.55 10.07
CA GLY A 364 -13.64 8.32 10.92
C GLY A 364 -12.35 8.86 10.27
N VAL A 365 -11.28 8.07 10.30
CA VAL A 365 -9.96 8.47 9.76
C VAL A 365 -10.00 8.79 8.26
N ASP A 366 -10.92 8.21 7.50
CA ASP A 366 -11.06 8.40 6.06
C ASP A 366 -11.68 9.75 5.67
N LEU A 367 -12.17 10.54 6.64
CA LEU A 367 -12.48 11.97 6.44
C LEU A 367 -11.21 12.80 6.20
N GLY A 368 -10.07 12.31 6.67
CA GLY A 368 -8.77 12.96 6.58
C GLY A 368 -8.57 14.09 7.59
N GLU A 369 -7.31 14.38 7.90
CA GLU A 369 -6.92 15.49 8.77
C GLU A 369 -6.91 16.82 7.98
N PRO A 370 -7.73 17.83 8.36
CA PRO A 370 -7.75 19.12 7.68
C PRO A 370 -6.42 19.87 7.82
N SER A 371 -5.80 19.85 9.01
CA SER A 371 -4.57 20.60 9.31
C SER A 371 -3.33 19.83 8.89
N ARG A 372 -2.58 20.34 7.91
CA ARG A 372 -1.29 19.75 7.51
C ARG A 372 -0.29 19.69 8.66
N LEU A 373 -0.34 20.64 9.59
CA LEU A 373 0.55 20.68 10.75
C LEU A 373 0.19 19.60 11.78
N ASN A 374 -1.10 19.42 12.08
CA ASN A 374 -1.54 18.33 12.96
C ASN A 374 -1.20 16.98 12.35
N TYR A 375 -1.43 16.85 11.04
CA TYR A 375 -1.07 15.64 10.29
C TYR A 375 0.41 15.32 10.43
N LEU A 376 1.28 16.31 10.16
CA LEU A 376 2.74 16.19 10.30
C LEU A 376 3.13 15.78 11.73
N LEU A 377 2.58 16.46 12.74
CA LEU A 377 2.85 16.13 14.15
C LEU A 377 2.51 14.68 14.45
N HIS A 378 1.33 14.22 14.06
CA HIS A 378 0.83 12.89 14.39
C HIS A 378 1.46 11.75 13.59
N ILE A 379 1.98 11.99 12.37
CA ILE A 379 2.77 10.98 11.63
C ILE A 379 4.25 10.92 12.07
N MET A 380 4.76 11.96 12.76
CA MET A 380 6.14 11.98 13.25
C MET A 380 6.24 11.52 14.71
N ILE A 381 5.59 12.25 15.63
CA ILE A 381 5.77 12.11 17.08
C ILE A 381 4.45 12.07 17.88
N GLY A 382 3.29 12.09 17.22
CA GLY A 382 1.99 11.93 17.85
C GLY A 382 1.48 10.49 17.78
N HIS A 383 0.16 10.30 17.65
CA HIS A 383 -0.43 9.00 17.90
C HIS A 383 -0.07 7.92 16.86
N HIS A 384 0.14 8.28 15.58
CA HIS A 384 0.62 7.36 14.53
C HIS A 384 2.12 7.47 14.29
N GLY A 385 2.86 8.17 15.16
CA GLY A 385 4.17 8.69 14.82
C GLY A 385 5.23 7.61 14.61
N PHE A 386 6.00 7.76 13.54
CA PHE A 386 7.11 6.84 13.21
C PHE A 386 8.17 6.79 14.33
N TRP A 387 8.39 7.90 15.05
CA TRP A 387 9.34 7.96 16.16
C TRP A 387 8.69 7.86 17.54
N SER A 388 7.41 8.22 17.71
CA SER A 388 6.73 8.05 19.01
C SER A 388 6.35 6.59 19.29
N LEU A 389 5.94 5.85 18.26
CA LEU A 389 5.63 4.42 18.37
C LEU A 389 6.87 3.52 18.23
N THR A 390 7.97 4.04 17.70
CA THR A 390 9.24 3.29 17.61
C THR A 390 10.42 4.20 18.00
N PRO A 391 10.49 4.68 19.25
CA PRO A 391 11.49 5.65 19.68
C PRO A 391 12.93 5.15 19.62
N ILE A 392 13.16 3.85 19.51
CA ILE A 392 14.50 3.30 19.23
C ILE A 392 15.08 3.82 17.90
N TRP A 393 14.24 4.28 16.95
CA TRP A 393 14.67 4.94 15.72
C TRP A 393 15.33 6.30 15.93
N LEU A 394 15.21 6.92 17.09
CA LEU A 394 15.97 8.13 17.41
C LEU A 394 17.48 7.85 17.44
N PHE A 395 17.91 6.67 17.92
CA PHE A 395 19.30 6.25 17.87
C PHE A 395 19.78 6.05 16.42
N SER A 396 18.91 5.51 15.57
CA SER A 396 19.20 5.33 14.13
C SER A 396 19.30 6.67 13.40
N LEU A 397 18.43 7.64 13.76
CA LEU A 397 18.46 9.00 13.23
C LEU A 397 19.74 9.73 13.63
N CYS A 398 20.12 9.67 14.91
CA CYS A 398 21.39 10.24 15.39
C CYS A 398 22.59 9.60 14.69
N ALA A 399 22.59 8.27 14.51
CA ALA A 399 23.63 7.58 13.76
C ALA A 399 23.68 8.05 12.31
N ALA A 400 22.55 8.19 11.62
CA ALA A 400 22.50 8.68 10.25
C ALA A 400 23.11 10.08 10.12
N ILE A 401 22.75 11.02 11.00
CA ILE A 401 23.29 12.39 10.98
C ILE A 401 24.82 12.37 11.13
N VAL A 402 25.36 11.58 12.07
CA VAL A 402 26.80 11.45 12.26
C VAL A 402 27.48 10.81 11.04
N LEU A 403 26.88 9.77 10.47
CA LEU A 403 27.41 9.06 9.30
C LEU A 403 27.46 9.93 8.04
N CYS A 404 26.56 10.92 7.90
CA CYS A 404 26.61 11.88 6.80
C CYS A 404 27.91 12.69 6.74
N LEU A 405 28.58 12.84 7.90
CA LEU A 405 29.85 13.57 8.05
C LEU A 405 31.07 12.66 7.88
N GLN A 406 30.88 11.34 7.81
CA GLN A 406 31.97 10.37 7.62
C GLN A 406 32.19 10.06 6.14
N THR A 407 33.33 9.50 5.77
CA THR A 407 33.70 9.18 4.38
C THR A 407 33.61 7.69 4.01
N ASP A 408 32.84 6.91 4.79
CA ASP A 408 32.63 5.49 4.50
C ASP A 408 31.80 5.30 3.22
N LYS A 409 32.32 4.50 2.28
CA LYS A 409 31.73 4.28 0.93
C LYS A 409 30.33 3.69 0.94
N PHE A 410 29.90 3.06 2.04
CA PHE A 410 28.58 2.46 2.16
C PHE A 410 27.69 3.20 3.17
N TRP A 411 28.21 3.46 4.37
CA TRP A 411 27.40 4.02 5.46
C TRP A 411 27.01 5.48 5.21
N GLN A 412 27.88 6.27 4.58
CA GLN A 412 27.56 7.66 4.26
C GLN A 412 26.43 7.74 3.20
N PRO A 413 26.49 7.04 2.05
CA PRO A 413 25.37 7.00 1.11
C PRO A 413 24.08 6.43 1.73
N LEU A 414 24.16 5.35 2.52
CA LEU A 414 22.99 4.78 3.19
C LEU A 414 22.32 5.78 4.13
N ALA A 415 23.11 6.52 4.92
CA ALA A 415 22.59 7.54 5.82
C ALA A 415 21.91 8.69 5.04
N ARG A 416 22.57 9.23 4.02
CA ARG A 416 22.01 10.29 3.15
C ARG A 416 20.73 9.84 2.47
N LEU A 417 20.72 8.63 1.91
CA LEU A 417 19.55 8.03 1.27
C LEU A 417 18.41 7.88 2.26
N THR A 418 18.66 7.36 3.47
CA THR A 418 17.62 7.16 4.47
C THR A 418 17.01 8.49 4.91
N LEU A 419 17.83 9.50 5.20
CA LEU A 419 17.35 10.84 5.58
C LEU A 419 16.57 11.51 4.45
N ALA A 420 17.11 11.49 3.22
CA ALA A 420 16.45 12.07 2.06
C ALA A 420 15.10 11.39 1.80
N LEU A 421 15.05 10.07 1.87
CA LEU A 421 13.83 9.30 1.65
C LEU A 421 12.78 9.59 2.72
N THR A 422 13.18 9.65 4.00
CA THR A 422 12.27 10.04 5.09
C THR A 422 11.69 11.43 4.86
N LEU A 423 12.50 12.42 4.47
CA LEU A 423 12.03 13.77 4.16
C LEU A 423 11.08 13.81 2.95
N ILE A 424 11.43 13.09 1.88
CA ILE A 424 10.60 13.00 0.67
C ILE A 424 9.24 12.40 1.00
N LEU A 425 9.19 11.31 1.78
CA LEU A 425 7.92 10.67 2.15
C LEU A 425 7.09 11.56 3.08
N ILE A 426 7.70 12.21 4.07
CA ILE A 426 7.00 13.16 4.94
C ILE A 426 6.37 14.27 4.10
N ALA A 427 7.15 14.90 3.21
CA ALA A 427 6.64 15.93 2.31
C ALA A 427 5.51 15.38 1.43
N PHE A 428 5.72 14.24 0.76
CA PHE A 428 4.73 13.61 -0.10
C PHE A 428 3.39 13.42 0.61
N TYR A 429 3.38 12.83 1.81
CA TYR A 429 2.14 12.54 2.54
C TYR A 429 1.48 13.78 3.14
N VAL A 430 2.25 14.78 3.61
CA VAL A 430 1.70 16.02 4.16
C VAL A 430 1.00 16.87 3.09
N PHE A 431 1.52 16.86 1.86
CA PHE A 431 0.96 17.64 0.75
C PHE A 431 -0.15 16.92 -0.03
N ARG A 432 -0.53 15.70 0.36
CA ARG A 432 -1.68 15.02 -0.24
C ARG A 432 -3.00 15.78 -0.01
N PRO A 433 -4.01 15.58 -0.87
CA PRO A 433 -5.38 16.03 -0.64
C PRO A 433 -5.93 15.55 0.71
N ILE A 434 -6.95 16.22 1.24
CA ILE A 434 -7.53 15.94 2.57
C ILE A 434 -7.89 14.46 2.75
N GLN A 435 -8.59 13.87 1.79
CA GLN A 435 -9.02 12.46 1.80
C GLN A 435 -7.88 11.43 1.97
N ASP A 436 -6.66 11.79 1.59
CA ASP A 436 -5.51 10.89 1.67
C ASP A 436 -4.66 11.13 2.94
N ARG A 437 -4.96 12.18 3.71
CA ARG A 437 -4.34 12.48 5.00
C ARG A 437 -5.04 11.71 6.13
N ASN A 438 -5.16 10.40 5.96
CA ASN A 438 -5.91 9.50 6.86
C ASN A 438 -5.01 8.68 7.81
N TYR A 439 -3.74 9.10 7.98
CA TYR A 439 -2.74 8.47 8.85
C TYR A 439 -2.39 7.02 8.49
N GLY A 440 -2.68 6.59 7.25
CA GLY A 440 -2.59 5.19 6.87
C GLY A 440 -3.82 4.39 7.29
N GLY A 441 -4.99 5.03 7.43
CA GLY A 441 -6.24 4.38 7.82
C GLY A 441 -6.23 3.92 9.29
N VAL A 442 -7.04 2.90 9.60
CA VAL A 442 -7.19 2.36 10.97
C VAL A 442 -6.02 1.47 11.42
N ALA A 443 -4.82 1.65 10.86
CA ALA A 443 -3.67 0.82 11.16
C ALA A 443 -2.94 1.27 12.43
N SER A 444 -2.31 0.31 13.12
CA SER A 444 -1.46 0.63 14.25
C SER A 444 -0.13 1.17 13.73
N GLY A 445 -0.02 2.50 13.77
CA GLY A 445 1.12 3.28 13.28
C GLY A 445 1.06 3.67 11.80
N PHE A 446 1.94 4.58 11.40
CA PHE A 446 1.98 5.12 10.05
C PHE A 446 2.58 4.13 9.04
N ARG A 447 1.76 3.16 8.63
CA ARG A 447 2.18 1.96 7.90
C ARG A 447 2.91 2.21 6.59
N TRP A 448 2.64 3.35 5.96
CA TRP A 448 3.29 3.80 4.74
C TRP A 448 4.80 4.05 4.85
N MET A 449 5.34 4.12 6.07
CA MET A 449 6.78 4.19 6.32
C MET A 449 7.42 2.85 6.74
N PHE A 450 6.64 1.78 6.94
CA PHE A 450 7.18 0.53 7.49
C PHE A 450 8.18 -0.17 6.57
N TRP A 451 8.10 0.04 5.25
CA TRP A 451 9.09 -0.48 4.32
C TRP A 451 10.47 0.19 4.46
N LEU A 452 10.59 1.30 5.19
CA LEU A 452 11.87 1.93 5.57
C LEU A 452 12.54 1.28 6.79
N ILE A 453 11.83 0.43 7.54
CA ILE A 453 12.34 -0.18 8.79
C ILE A 453 13.70 -0.86 8.60
N PRO A 454 14.00 -1.58 7.51
CA PRO A 454 15.33 -2.16 7.30
C PRO A 454 16.45 -1.12 7.21
N LEU A 455 16.19 0.07 6.66
CA LEU A 455 17.19 1.15 6.59
C LEU A 455 17.54 1.66 7.99
N TYR A 456 16.51 1.94 8.79
CA TYR A 456 16.67 2.34 10.19
C TYR A 456 17.35 1.24 11.02
N SER A 457 16.99 -0.03 10.78
CA SER A 457 17.62 -1.18 11.43
C SER A 457 19.11 -1.27 11.13
N LEU A 458 19.53 -1.08 9.87
CA LEU A 458 20.95 -1.06 9.53
C LEU A 458 21.70 0.07 10.23
N LEU A 459 21.09 1.26 10.33
CA LEU A 459 21.67 2.41 11.04
C LEU A 459 21.74 2.20 12.56
N LEU A 460 20.78 1.48 13.15
CA LEU A 460 20.78 1.11 14.56
C LEU A 460 22.04 0.30 14.94
N ILE A 461 22.55 -0.52 14.02
CA ILE A 461 23.82 -1.27 14.20
C ILE A 461 24.97 -0.31 14.56
N GLN A 462 25.04 0.87 13.90
CA GLN A 462 26.08 1.86 14.20
C GLN A 462 25.82 2.60 15.51
N ALA A 463 24.55 2.78 15.88
CA ALA A 463 24.17 3.48 17.10
C ALA A 463 24.41 2.66 18.37
N LEU A 464 24.37 1.33 18.29
CA LEU A 464 24.47 0.44 19.46
C LEU A 464 25.77 0.61 20.27
N HIS A 465 26.88 0.96 19.64
CA HIS A 465 28.12 1.27 20.38
C HIS A 465 28.01 2.53 21.24
N SER A 466 27.12 3.48 20.90
CA SER A 466 26.91 4.69 21.69
C SER A 466 26.29 4.41 23.06
N ALA A 467 25.49 3.33 23.19
CA ALA A 467 24.86 2.93 24.45
C ALA A 467 25.86 2.60 25.57
N ARG A 468 27.12 2.30 25.21
CA ARG A 468 28.22 2.04 26.15
C ARG A 468 28.90 3.28 26.70
N ARG A 469 28.66 4.46 26.11
CA ARG A 469 29.41 5.68 26.45
C ARG A 469 29.03 6.25 27.81
N SER A 470 27.83 5.95 28.31
CA SER A 470 27.33 6.41 29.60
C SER A 470 26.16 5.55 30.05
N VAL A 471 26.03 5.36 31.37
CA VAL A 471 24.87 4.71 32.00
C VAL A 471 23.57 5.40 31.58
N LEU A 472 23.57 6.74 31.48
CA LEU A 472 22.39 7.50 31.05
C LEU A 472 21.94 7.10 29.64
N ILE A 473 22.88 7.04 28.68
CA ILE A 473 22.57 6.68 27.29
C ILE A 473 22.10 5.22 27.21
N GLY A 474 22.73 4.32 27.96
CA GLY A 474 22.29 2.93 28.08
C GLY A 474 20.86 2.81 28.62
N THR A 475 20.52 3.55 29.68
CA THR A 475 19.16 3.58 30.25
C THR A 475 18.15 4.12 29.25
N VAL A 476 18.46 5.23 28.56
CA VAL A 476 17.60 5.78 27.51
C VAL A 476 17.40 4.79 26.36
N PHE A 477 18.45 4.07 25.96
CA PHE A 477 18.35 3.02 24.95
C PHE A 477 17.36 1.92 25.37
N VAL A 478 17.48 1.42 26.60
CA VAL A 478 16.58 0.38 27.12
C VAL A 478 15.14 0.88 27.22
N LEU A 479 14.91 2.10 27.72
CA LEU A 479 13.57 2.67 27.82
C LEU A 479 12.92 2.84 26.44
N THR A 480 13.65 3.39 25.47
CA THR A 480 13.13 3.53 24.10
C THR A 480 12.88 2.19 23.43
N LEU A 481 13.71 1.17 23.69
CA LEU A 481 13.47 -0.20 23.25
C LEU A 481 12.18 -0.76 23.87
N LEU A 482 11.99 -0.63 25.18
CA LEU A 482 10.78 -1.13 25.87
C LEU A 482 9.50 -0.49 25.33
N VAL A 483 9.50 0.83 25.12
CA VAL A 483 8.35 1.53 24.51
C VAL A 483 8.10 1.07 23.08
N SER A 484 9.15 0.83 22.30
CA SER A 484 9.04 0.31 20.93
C SER A 484 8.44 -1.10 20.92
N ILE A 485 8.87 -1.98 21.83
CA ILE A 485 8.33 -3.33 22.00
C ILE A 485 6.86 -3.26 22.38
N TYR A 486 6.52 -2.45 23.39
CA TYR A 486 5.14 -2.26 23.83
C TYR A 486 4.25 -1.79 22.68
N SER A 487 4.67 -0.76 21.95
CA SER A 487 3.90 -0.20 20.83
C SER A 487 3.66 -1.23 19.72
N ALA A 488 4.67 -2.01 19.34
CA ALA A 488 4.52 -3.07 18.34
C ALA A 488 3.66 -4.25 18.83
N HIS A 489 3.69 -4.56 20.13
CA HIS A 489 2.98 -5.71 20.70
C HIS A 489 1.51 -5.45 20.98
N VAL A 490 1.13 -4.22 21.35
CA VAL A 490 -0.28 -3.88 21.62
C VAL A 490 -1.18 -4.25 20.46
N ALA A 491 -0.73 -4.05 19.22
CA ALA A 491 -1.47 -4.38 18.02
C ALA A 491 -1.04 -5.68 17.32
N PHE A 492 -0.25 -6.53 17.99
CA PHE A 492 0.32 -7.73 17.33
C PHE A 492 -0.74 -8.73 16.85
N LEU A 493 -1.84 -8.88 17.59
CA LEU A 493 -2.92 -9.82 17.21
C LEU A 493 -3.78 -9.28 16.06
N ASN A 494 -3.94 -7.96 15.99
CA ASN A 494 -4.63 -7.28 14.91
C ASN A 494 -3.93 -5.94 14.61
N PRO A 495 -3.14 -5.85 13.52
CA PRO A 495 -2.45 -4.61 13.14
C PRO A 495 -3.39 -3.50 12.63
N TRP A 496 -4.68 -3.80 12.42
CA TRP A 496 -5.68 -2.89 11.86
C TRP A 496 -6.59 -2.32 12.93
N GLN A 497 -5.96 -1.74 13.95
CA GLN A 497 -6.60 -0.95 14.99
C GLN A 497 -5.76 0.29 15.27
N ASN A 498 -6.38 1.31 15.86
CA ASN A 498 -5.68 2.51 16.29
C ASN A 498 -4.56 2.16 17.30
N PRO A 499 -3.43 2.87 17.26
CA PRO A 499 -2.33 2.66 18.20
C PRO A 499 -2.74 3.09 19.63
N TRP A 500 -2.00 2.64 20.65
CA TRP A 500 -2.30 2.91 22.06
C TRP A 500 -2.40 4.40 22.49
N PRO A 501 -1.72 5.37 21.84
CA PRO A 501 -1.83 6.78 22.21
C PRO A 501 -2.92 7.54 21.41
N TYR A 502 -3.80 6.83 20.68
CA TYR A 502 -4.86 7.41 19.83
C TYR A 502 -6.06 7.92 20.63
#